data_AF-A6QV57-F1
#
_entry.id   AF-A6QV57-F1
#
_cell.length_a   1.000
_cell.length_b   1.000
_cell.length_c   1.000
_cell.angle_alpha   90.00
_cell.angle_beta   90.00
_cell.angle_gamma   90.00
#
_symmetry.space_group_name_H-M   'P 1'
#
loop_
_entity.id
_entity.type
_entity.pdbx_description
1 polymer ?
#
loop_
_entity_poly.entity_id
_entity_poly.type
_entity_poly.pdbx_seq_one_letter_code
_entity_poly.pdbx_strand_id
1 'polypeptide(L)'
;MFQEDRCLEKLYTTAISELCNRHGILVIFDEVMCGMGRVGTYHAWQSLGGVAPDLQAIGKGFLGAGYQPLSVVLIGKKVYDMFEEHSRQPKTLVSGHMFQGHSMECAGALIVQKILDRDNLILNVMKRGLLLESLLPEGLLSYKKEYGVSLRGSRLFRTVDSSVLRHRRYEQSTLRREHLLQRARFSSHLRCCCRHCTQPVSDVGYWQIPTSVINKTR
;
A
#
# COMPACT_ATOMS: atom_id res chain seq x y z
N MET A 1 1.44 -3.22 -26.22
CA MET A 1 0.96 -3.73 -24.92
C MET A 1 1.84 -3.25 -23.75
N PHE A 2 2.92 -3.92 -23.33
CA PHE A 2 3.67 -3.51 -22.11
C PHE A 2 4.31 -2.10 -22.12
N GLN A 3 4.56 -1.52 -23.30
CA GLN A 3 5.19 -0.21 -23.45
C GLN A 3 4.16 0.93 -23.45
N GLU A 4 2.97 0.70 -24.00
CA GLU A 4 1.85 1.66 -24.00
C GLU A 4 1.26 1.80 -22.60
N ASP A 5 1.08 0.70 -21.88
CA ASP A 5 0.61 0.70 -20.49
C ASP A 5 1.52 1.55 -19.59
N ARG A 6 2.83 1.51 -19.83
CA ARG A 6 3.83 2.26 -19.05
C ARG A 6 3.78 3.77 -19.32
N CYS A 7 3.44 4.19 -20.54
CA CYS A 7 3.24 5.60 -20.85
C CYS A 7 1.97 6.15 -20.19
N LEU A 8 0.90 5.36 -20.16
CA LEU A 8 -0.34 5.71 -19.45
C LEU A 8 -0.12 5.84 -17.93
N GLU A 9 0.62 4.89 -17.33
CA GLU A 9 0.94 4.94 -15.90
C GLU A 9 1.73 6.21 -15.51
N LYS A 10 2.70 6.63 -16.34
CA LYS A 10 3.46 7.87 -16.13
C LYS A 10 2.60 9.11 -16.25
N LEU A 11 1.70 9.16 -17.24
CA LEU A 11 0.79 10.29 -17.40
C LEU A 11 -0.19 10.39 -16.23
N TYR A 12 -0.66 9.25 -15.73
CA TYR A 12 -1.60 9.18 -14.61
C TYR A 12 -1.01 9.76 -13.32
N THR A 13 0.19 9.33 -12.94
CA THR A 13 0.87 9.82 -11.73
C THR A 13 1.18 11.30 -11.82
N THR A 14 1.70 11.77 -12.96
CA THR A 14 1.96 13.20 -13.17
C THR A 14 0.67 14.03 -13.10
N ALA A 15 -0.40 13.61 -13.80
CA ALA A 15 -1.66 14.34 -13.82
C ALA A 15 -2.32 14.43 -12.44
N ILE A 16 -2.28 13.35 -11.65
CA ILE A 16 -2.81 13.36 -10.28
C ILE A 16 -1.99 14.26 -9.38
N SER A 17 -0.65 14.17 -9.42
CA SER A 17 0.19 15.02 -8.59
C SER A 17 -0.01 16.50 -8.91
N GLU A 18 -0.15 16.87 -10.19
CA GLU A 18 -0.48 18.25 -10.57
C GLU A 18 -1.86 18.69 -10.06
N LEU A 19 -2.86 17.82 -10.17
CA LEU A 19 -4.20 18.10 -9.66
C LEU A 19 -4.19 18.30 -8.14
N CYS A 20 -3.55 17.41 -7.40
CA CYS A 20 -3.43 17.52 -5.95
C CYS A 20 -2.68 18.80 -5.54
N ASN A 21 -1.60 19.15 -6.25
CA ASN A 21 -0.87 20.39 -6.01
C ASN A 21 -1.73 21.64 -6.21
N ARG A 22 -2.59 21.68 -7.24
CA ARG A 22 -3.51 22.80 -7.48
C ARG A 22 -4.55 22.98 -6.37
N HIS A 23 -4.99 21.89 -5.75
CA HIS A 23 -6.02 21.91 -4.70
C HIS A 23 -5.43 21.92 -3.28
N GLY A 24 -4.10 21.97 -3.13
CA GLY A 24 -3.45 21.92 -1.81
C GLY A 24 -3.62 20.57 -1.10
N ILE A 25 -3.92 19.51 -1.83
CA ILE A 25 -4.11 18.16 -1.30
C ILE A 25 -2.73 17.49 -1.18
N LEU A 26 -2.45 16.87 -0.02
CA LEU A 26 -1.21 16.14 0.21
C LEU A 26 -1.21 14.81 -0.56
N VAL A 27 -0.08 14.52 -1.21
CA VAL A 27 0.13 13.28 -1.96
C VAL A 27 0.99 12.32 -1.14
N ILE A 28 0.44 11.14 -0.86
CA ILE A 28 1.13 10.08 -0.13
C ILE A 28 1.39 8.91 -1.08
N PHE A 29 2.65 8.50 -1.22
CA PHE A 29 3.00 7.27 -1.94
C PHE A 29 3.32 6.14 -0.97
N ASP A 30 2.54 5.06 -1.06
CA ASP A 30 2.83 3.81 -0.37
C ASP A 30 3.79 2.96 -1.21
N GLU A 31 5.06 2.99 -0.84
CA GLU A 31 6.13 2.23 -1.49
C GLU A 31 6.55 1.00 -0.67
N VAL A 32 5.72 0.53 0.27
CA VAL A 32 6.05 -0.62 1.13
C VAL A 32 6.29 -1.90 0.31
N MET A 33 5.62 -2.07 -0.84
CA MET A 33 5.82 -3.24 -1.72
C MET A 33 6.61 -2.94 -2.99
N CYS A 34 6.34 -1.81 -3.64
CA CYS A 34 6.91 -1.48 -4.94
C CYS A 34 8.24 -0.72 -4.85
N GLY A 35 8.59 -0.18 -3.68
CA GLY A 35 9.81 0.57 -3.45
C GLY A 35 11.07 -0.29 -3.47
N MET A 36 12.19 0.41 -3.35
CA MET A 36 13.55 -0.08 -3.35
C MET A 36 13.89 -1.18 -4.33
N GLY A 37 13.93 -0.81 -5.60
CA GLY A 37 14.53 -1.65 -6.63
C GLY A 37 13.60 -2.74 -7.13
N ARG A 38 12.46 -2.99 -6.50
CA ARG A 38 11.51 -4.02 -6.95
C ARG A 38 11.03 -3.79 -8.38
N VAL A 39 10.81 -2.52 -8.73
CA VAL A 39 10.44 -2.06 -10.08
C VAL A 39 11.65 -1.63 -10.93
N GLY A 40 12.88 -1.86 -10.44
CA GLY A 40 14.13 -1.52 -11.13
C GLY A 40 14.69 -0.12 -10.83
N THR A 41 14.05 0.66 -9.96
CA THR A 41 14.53 1.97 -9.47
C THR A 41 14.45 2.00 -7.94
N TYR A 42 15.27 2.83 -7.27
CA TYR A 42 15.25 2.96 -5.81
C TYR A 42 13.86 3.36 -5.30
N HIS A 43 13.19 4.28 -5.96
CA HIS A 43 11.79 4.60 -5.67
C HIS A 43 10.93 4.33 -6.89
N ALA A 44 9.72 3.82 -6.67
CA ALA A 44 8.81 3.52 -7.76
C ALA A 44 8.40 4.80 -8.50
N TRP A 45 8.19 5.90 -7.77
CA TRP A 45 7.85 7.20 -8.35
C TRP A 45 8.88 7.73 -9.35
N GLN A 46 10.17 7.36 -9.22
CA GLN A 46 11.21 7.71 -10.20
C GLN A 46 10.95 7.10 -11.57
N SER A 47 10.45 5.86 -11.61
CA SER A 47 10.10 5.16 -12.84
C SER A 47 8.75 5.62 -13.40
N LEU A 48 7.86 6.08 -12.51
CA LEU A 48 6.49 6.51 -12.80
C LEU A 48 6.37 8.04 -13.02
N GLY A 49 7.35 8.67 -13.68
CA GLY A 49 7.24 10.09 -14.07
C GLY A 49 8.02 11.08 -13.21
N GLY A 50 8.71 10.62 -12.16
CA GLY A 50 9.70 11.42 -11.43
C GLY A 50 9.14 12.49 -10.50
N VAL A 51 7.83 12.47 -10.22
CA VAL A 51 7.20 13.40 -9.29
C VAL A 51 7.41 12.91 -7.85
N ALA A 52 8.02 13.74 -7.01
CA ALA A 52 8.25 13.41 -5.60
C ALA A 52 6.95 13.60 -4.78
N PRO A 53 6.62 12.67 -3.86
CA PRO A 53 5.46 12.80 -2.98
C PRO A 53 5.71 13.74 -1.80
N ASP A 54 4.64 14.19 -1.15
CA ASP A 54 4.72 14.92 0.12
C ASP A 54 5.06 13.99 1.29
N LEU A 55 4.55 12.75 1.25
CA LEU A 55 4.82 11.71 2.23
C LEU A 55 5.07 10.37 1.52
N GLN A 56 6.05 9.60 1.98
CA GLN A 56 6.36 8.30 1.41
C GLN A 56 6.46 7.24 2.48
N ALA A 57 5.64 6.19 2.40
CA ALA A 57 5.73 5.04 3.29
C ALA A 57 6.65 3.97 2.69
N ILE A 58 7.60 3.48 3.49
CA ILE A 58 8.58 2.47 3.10
C ILE A 58 8.65 1.38 4.17
N GLY A 59 8.86 0.12 3.75
CA GLY A 59 8.87 -1.02 4.66
C GLY A 59 9.40 -2.31 4.04
N LYS A 60 8.98 -3.43 4.63
CA LYS A 60 9.21 -4.80 4.15
C LYS A 60 10.68 -5.07 3.76
N GLY A 61 10.88 -5.52 2.53
CA GLY A 61 12.13 -6.09 2.04
C GLY A 61 13.28 -5.08 2.00
N PHE A 62 12.97 -3.79 2.09
CA PHE A 62 13.98 -2.76 2.02
C PHE A 62 14.63 -2.42 3.36
N LEU A 63 13.79 -2.21 4.38
CA LEU A 63 14.25 -1.79 5.71
C LEU A 63 14.60 -2.98 6.60
N GLY A 64 13.97 -4.12 6.35
CA GLY A 64 14.20 -5.35 7.09
C GLY A 64 14.77 -6.47 6.27
N ALA A 65 14.53 -6.53 4.95
CA ALA A 65 14.73 -7.75 4.13
C ALA A 65 14.15 -9.04 4.76
N GLY A 66 13.20 -8.91 5.70
CA GLY A 66 12.69 -10.01 6.52
C GLY A 66 13.52 -10.33 7.77
N TYR A 67 14.67 -9.70 7.99
CA TYR A 67 15.52 -9.85 9.18
C TYR A 67 14.98 -9.09 10.40
N GLN A 68 14.44 -7.88 10.21
CA GLN A 68 13.92 -7.03 11.28
C GLN A 68 12.63 -6.33 10.85
N PRO A 69 11.65 -6.14 11.75
CA PRO A 69 10.43 -5.43 11.45
C PRO A 69 10.68 -3.92 11.50
N LEU A 70 10.89 -3.26 10.35
CA LEU A 70 11.05 -1.81 10.30
C LEU A 70 10.16 -1.18 9.22
N SER A 71 9.53 -0.06 9.59
CA SER A 71 8.74 0.80 8.71
C SER A 71 9.16 2.24 8.89
N VAL A 72 9.27 2.99 7.80
CA VAL A 72 9.66 4.40 7.79
C VAL A 72 8.67 5.19 6.96
N VAL A 73 8.30 6.36 7.47
CA VAL A 73 7.59 7.39 6.70
C VAL A 73 8.58 8.51 6.43
N LEU A 74 8.90 8.75 5.16
CA LEU A 74 9.67 9.91 4.73
C LEU A 74 8.73 11.10 4.59
N ILE A 75 9.15 12.23 5.14
CA ILE A 75 8.40 13.48 5.11
C ILE A 75 9.08 14.43 4.14
N GLY A 76 8.33 14.90 3.14
CA GLY A 76 8.78 15.89 2.20
C GLY A 76 8.96 17.26 2.85
N LYS A 77 9.84 18.08 2.27
CA LYS A 77 10.22 19.38 2.82
C LYS A 77 9.03 20.30 3.12
N LYS A 78 8.05 20.37 2.21
CA LYS A 78 6.84 21.20 2.38
C LYS A 78 6.08 20.88 3.67
N VAL A 79 5.94 19.59 3.99
CA VAL A 79 5.24 19.11 5.19
C VAL A 79 6.11 19.29 6.43
N TYR A 80 7.42 19.05 6.30
CA TYR A 80 8.38 19.29 7.37
C TYR A 80 8.44 20.76 7.79
N ASP A 81 8.55 21.68 6.82
CA ASP A 81 8.61 23.14 7.07
C ASP A 81 7.32 23.62 7.76
N MET A 82 6.16 23.09 7.37
CA MET A 82 4.88 23.32 8.06
C MET A 82 4.94 22.86 9.52
N PHE A 83 5.46 21.67 9.79
CA PHE A 83 5.58 21.17 11.16
C PHE A 83 6.58 21.98 11.99
N GLU A 84 7.70 22.41 11.42
CA GLU A 84 8.68 23.29 12.07
C GLU A 84 8.11 24.68 12.38
N GLU A 85 7.27 25.23 11.51
CA GLU A 85 6.59 26.50 11.77
C GLU A 85 5.58 26.36 12.93
N HIS A 86 4.85 25.24 12.98
CA HIS A 86 3.85 24.99 14.02
C HIS A 86 4.45 24.49 15.34
N SER A 87 5.63 23.87 15.33
CA SER A 87 6.33 23.43 16.55
C SER A 87 6.92 24.59 17.37
N ARG A 88 7.05 25.78 16.75
CA ARG A 88 7.31 27.04 17.48
C ARG A 88 6.11 27.50 18.31
N GLN A 89 4.94 26.91 18.09
CA GLN A 89 3.76 27.00 18.94
C GLN A 89 3.67 25.72 19.80
N PRO A 90 2.99 25.70 20.96
CA PRO A 90 3.00 24.57 21.91
C PRO A 90 2.28 23.28 21.42
N LYS A 91 2.15 23.08 20.10
CA LYS A 91 1.58 21.89 19.46
C LYS A 91 2.67 21.11 18.73
N THR A 92 3.61 20.56 19.50
CA THR A 92 4.53 19.54 18.98
C THR A 92 3.73 18.35 18.46
N LEU A 93 4.11 17.79 17.31
CA LEU A 93 3.58 16.51 16.85
C LEU A 93 3.95 15.42 17.87
N VAL A 94 2.99 15.04 18.71
CA VAL A 94 3.16 13.91 19.63
C VAL A 94 2.70 12.65 18.91
N SER A 95 3.58 12.08 18.09
CA SER A 95 3.42 10.71 17.59
C SER A 95 4.68 9.94 17.94
N GLY A 96 4.54 9.02 18.89
CA GLY A 96 5.62 8.23 19.44
C GLY A 96 5.19 6.77 19.55
N HIS A 97 5.96 5.86 18.99
CA HIS A 97 5.79 4.42 19.24
C HIS A 97 6.85 3.92 20.23
N MET A 98 6.54 2.89 21.02
CA MET A 98 7.47 2.33 22.01
C MET A 98 8.82 1.89 21.39
N PHE A 99 8.78 1.38 20.15
CA PHE A 99 9.96 0.93 19.41
C PHE A 99 10.42 1.92 18.33
N GLN A 100 9.97 3.17 18.38
CA GLN A 100 10.38 4.17 17.40
C GLN A 100 11.89 4.43 17.49
N GLY A 101 12.59 4.25 16.36
CA GLY A 101 14.04 4.49 16.30
C GLY A 101 14.87 3.42 17.00
N HIS A 102 14.36 2.19 17.11
CA HIS A 102 15.11 1.09 17.73
C HIS A 102 16.45 0.87 17.02
N SER A 103 17.55 1.02 17.77
CA SER A 103 18.91 1.09 17.22
C SER A 103 19.33 -0.15 16.44
N MET A 104 18.90 -1.34 16.90
CA MET A 104 19.17 -2.60 16.21
C MET A 104 18.44 -2.70 14.86
N GLU A 105 17.23 -2.17 14.76
CA GLU A 105 16.46 -2.17 13.51
C GLU A 105 17.11 -1.22 12.51
N CYS A 106 17.51 -0.03 12.97
CA CYS A 106 18.25 0.94 12.16
C CYS A 106 19.59 0.37 11.66
N ALA A 107 20.32 -0.35 12.52
CA ALA A 107 21.57 -1.00 12.13
C ALA A 107 21.34 -2.10 11.07
N GLY A 108 20.30 -2.92 11.25
CA GLY A 108 19.89 -3.93 10.27
C GLY A 108 19.53 -3.30 8.92
N ALA A 109 18.73 -2.25 8.92
CA ALA A 109 18.33 -1.51 7.72
C ALA A 109 19.53 -0.90 6.99
N LEU A 110 20.51 -0.36 7.72
CA LEU A 110 21.72 0.19 7.14
C LEU A 110 22.56 -0.89 6.45
N ILE A 111 22.71 -2.06 7.05
CA ILE A 111 23.47 -3.17 6.44
C ILE A 111 22.75 -3.68 5.19
N VAL A 112 21.43 -3.85 5.23
CA VAL A 112 20.63 -4.25 4.06
C VAL A 112 20.81 -3.26 2.91
N GLN A 113 20.78 -1.96 3.19
CA GLN A 113 21.05 -0.92 2.20
C GLN A 113 22.45 -1.00 1.61
N LYS A 114 23.48 -1.22 2.45
CA LYS A 114 24.86 -1.43 1.98
C LYS A 114 25.01 -2.66 1.10
N ILE A 115 24.30 -3.75 1.41
CA ILE A 115 24.32 -4.98 0.61
C ILE A 115 23.62 -4.74 -0.74
N LEU A 116 22.47 -4.06 -0.75
CA LEU A 116 21.76 -3.69 -1.98
C LEU A 116 22.65 -2.92 -2.95
N ASP A 117 23.44 -1.98 -2.43
CA ASP A 117 24.38 -1.15 -3.17
C ASP A 117 25.62 -1.97 -3.62
N ARG A 118 26.29 -2.64 -2.68
CA ARG A 118 27.48 -3.48 -2.93
C ARG A 118 27.23 -4.53 -4.01
N ASP A 119 26.12 -5.25 -3.90
CA ASP A 119 25.79 -6.38 -4.79
C ASP A 119 25.03 -5.91 -6.05
N ASN A 120 24.84 -4.60 -6.21
CA ASN A 120 24.14 -3.99 -7.36
C ASN A 120 22.81 -4.67 -7.66
N LEU A 121 22.03 -4.96 -6.61
CA LEU A 121 20.83 -5.79 -6.72
C LEU A 121 19.77 -5.15 -7.62
N ILE A 122 19.72 -3.82 -7.69
CA ILE A 122 18.81 -3.09 -8.58
C ILE A 122 19.11 -3.41 -10.05
N LEU A 123 20.38 -3.43 -10.45
CA LEU A 123 20.79 -3.81 -11.81
C LEU A 123 20.43 -5.28 -12.09
N ASN A 124 20.59 -6.16 -11.11
CA ASN A 124 20.16 -7.54 -11.24
C ASN A 124 18.63 -7.66 -11.40
N VAL A 125 17.85 -6.87 -10.65
CA VAL A 125 16.38 -6.81 -10.82
C VAL A 125 16.01 -6.33 -12.22
N MET A 126 16.73 -5.34 -12.78
CA MET A 126 16.52 -4.91 -14.16
C MET A 126 16.82 -6.04 -15.15
N LYS A 127 17.99 -6.69 -15.05
CA LYS A 127 18.40 -7.79 -15.94
C LYS A 127 17.43 -8.97 -15.88
N ARG A 128 17.12 -9.46 -14.67
CA ARG A 128 16.21 -10.58 -14.44
C ARG A 128 14.76 -10.22 -14.77
N GLY A 129 14.36 -8.98 -14.53
CA GLY A 129 13.05 -8.47 -14.89
C GLY A 129 12.82 -8.49 -16.40
N LEU A 130 13.82 -8.09 -17.19
CA LEU A 130 13.74 -8.17 -18.66
C LEU A 130 13.68 -9.62 -19.15
N LEU A 131 14.47 -10.51 -18.57
CA LEU A 131 14.42 -11.94 -18.88
C LEU A 131 13.04 -12.55 -18.55
N LEU A 132 12.46 -12.18 -17.41
CA LEU A 132 11.12 -12.62 -17.05
C LEU A 132 10.06 -12.04 -18.00
N GLU A 133 10.21 -10.79 -18.42
CA GLU A 133 9.33 -10.14 -19.41
C GLU A 133 9.34 -10.86 -20.76
N SER A 134 10.48 -11.44 -21.19
CA SER A 134 10.56 -12.20 -22.44
C SER A 134 10.03 -13.63 -22.30
N LEU A 135 10.38 -14.33 -21.21
CA LEU A 135 10.06 -15.75 -21.06
C LEU A 135 8.62 -16.01 -20.58
N LEU A 136 8.05 -15.13 -19.76
CA LEU A 136 6.75 -15.35 -19.15
C LEU A 136 5.59 -15.42 -20.17
N PRO A 137 5.54 -14.58 -21.22
CA PRO A 137 4.55 -14.73 -22.28
C PRO A 137 4.71 -16.03 -23.07
N GLU A 138 5.95 -16.45 -23.36
CA GLU A 138 6.24 -17.68 -24.09
C GLU A 138 5.80 -18.92 -23.30
N GLY A 139 6.19 -19.00 -22.03
CA GLY A 139 5.83 -20.13 -21.16
C GLY A 139 4.31 -20.26 -20.90
N LEU A 140 3.56 -19.16 -21.03
CA LEU A 140 2.12 -19.12 -20.81
C LEU A 140 1.30 -19.13 -22.11
N LEU A 141 1.91 -19.38 -23.27
CA LEU A 141 1.20 -19.42 -24.56
C LEU A 141 0.04 -20.42 -24.59
N SER A 142 0.23 -21.62 -24.04
CA SER A 142 -0.79 -22.66 -23.94
C SER A 142 -1.97 -22.19 -23.09
N TYR A 143 -1.68 -21.72 -21.86
CA TYR A 143 -2.69 -21.22 -20.92
C TYR A 143 -3.39 -19.96 -21.41
N LYS A 144 -2.72 -19.10 -22.18
CA LYS A 144 -3.32 -17.88 -22.73
C LYS A 144 -4.44 -18.19 -23.71
N LYS A 145 -4.28 -19.24 -24.54
CA LYS A 145 -5.31 -19.68 -25.50
C LYS A 145 -6.51 -20.33 -24.81
N GLU A 146 -6.27 -21.07 -23.73
CA GLU A 146 -7.31 -21.84 -23.03
C GLU A 146 -8.07 -21.01 -21.97
N TYR A 147 -7.39 -20.14 -21.23
CA TYR A 147 -7.93 -19.46 -20.04
C TYR A 147 -7.92 -17.93 -20.10
N GLY A 148 -7.48 -17.33 -21.22
CA GLY A 148 -7.43 -15.88 -21.38
C GLY A 148 -6.55 -15.19 -20.33
N VAL A 149 -5.25 -15.44 -20.38
CA VAL A 149 -4.28 -14.92 -19.40
C VAL A 149 -3.85 -13.49 -19.72
N SER A 150 -3.92 -12.60 -18.72
CA SER A 150 -3.43 -11.23 -18.73
C SER A 150 -2.23 -11.10 -17.79
N LEU A 151 -1.13 -10.55 -18.32
CA LEU A 151 0.09 -10.29 -17.57
C LEU A 151 0.18 -8.81 -17.21
N ARG A 152 0.40 -8.50 -15.94
CA ARG A 152 0.49 -7.13 -15.42
C ARG A 152 1.71 -6.95 -14.51
N GLY A 153 2.09 -5.70 -14.29
CA GLY A 153 3.19 -5.31 -13.41
C GLY A 153 4.46 -4.87 -14.15
N SER A 154 5.53 -4.64 -13.40
CA SER A 154 6.80 -4.09 -13.89
C SER A 154 7.99 -4.86 -13.30
N ARG A 155 8.99 -5.17 -14.13
CA ARG A 155 10.21 -5.91 -13.76
C ARG A 155 9.89 -7.18 -12.98
N LEU A 156 10.42 -7.34 -11.76
CA LEU A 156 10.17 -8.49 -10.89
C LEU A 156 8.92 -8.35 -10.01
N PHE A 157 8.12 -7.31 -10.22
CA PHE A 157 6.80 -7.18 -9.63
C PHE A 157 5.74 -7.52 -10.67
N ARG A 158 5.33 -8.79 -10.73
CA ARG A 158 4.46 -9.29 -11.80
C ARG A 158 3.27 -10.05 -11.25
N THR A 159 2.17 -9.94 -11.96
CA THR A 159 0.93 -10.64 -11.67
C THR A 159 0.45 -11.31 -12.94
N VAL A 160 0.06 -12.58 -12.81
CA VAL A 160 -0.63 -13.36 -13.84
C VAL A 160 -2.09 -13.45 -13.41
N ASP A 161 -2.99 -12.96 -14.26
CA ASP A 161 -4.42 -12.99 -14.03
C ASP A 161 -5.10 -13.80 -15.13
N SER A 162 -6.12 -14.61 -14.82
CA SER A 162 -6.86 -15.38 -15.81
C SER A 162 -8.30 -14.89 -15.90
N SER A 163 -8.76 -14.60 -17.13
CA SER A 163 -10.11 -14.07 -17.36
C SER A 163 -11.19 -15.06 -16.96
N VAL A 164 -10.95 -16.37 -17.11
CA VAL A 164 -11.88 -17.44 -16.70
C VAL A 164 -12.15 -17.42 -15.19
N LEU A 165 -11.16 -17.07 -14.36
CA LEU A 165 -11.35 -16.95 -12.91
C LEU A 165 -11.98 -15.62 -12.48
N ARG A 166 -11.99 -14.58 -13.34
CA ARG A 166 -12.67 -13.32 -13.03
C ARG A 166 -14.18 -13.48 -12.95
N HIS A 167 -14.78 -14.25 -13.86
CA HIS A 167 -16.24 -14.46 -13.86
C HIS A 167 -16.73 -15.16 -12.59
N ARG A 168 -16.06 -16.25 -12.17
CA ARG A 168 -16.40 -16.97 -10.93
C ARG A 168 -16.27 -16.11 -9.66
N ARG A 169 -15.24 -15.27 -9.59
CA ARG A 169 -15.01 -14.42 -8.39
C ARG A 169 -15.99 -13.24 -8.34
N TYR A 170 -16.37 -12.68 -9.48
CA TYR A 170 -17.36 -11.62 -9.54
C TYR A 170 -18.72 -12.12 -9.02
N GLU A 171 -19.19 -13.28 -9.50
CA GLU A 171 -20.42 -13.93 -9.04
C GLU A 171 -20.41 -14.25 -7.53
N GLN A 172 -19.29 -14.75 -7.00
CA GLN A 172 -19.19 -15.00 -5.55
C GLN A 172 -19.15 -13.72 -4.72
N SER A 173 -18.54 -12.64 -5.24
CA SER A 173 -18.46 -11.35 -4.55
C SER A 173 -19.79 -10.61 -4.53
N THR A 174 -20.59 -10.69 -5.60
CA THR A 174 -21.97 -10.17 -5.63
C THR A 174 -22.85 -10.95 -4.67
N LEU A 175 -22.78 -12.29 -4.66
CA LEU A 175 -23.50 -13.13 -3.68
C LEU A 175 -23.11 -12.81 -2.22
N ARG A 176 -21.82 -12.55 -1.94
CA ARG A 176 -21.37 -12.11 -0.61
C ARG A 176 -21.85 -10.71 -0.26
N ARG A 177 -21.83 -9.77 -1.22
CA ARG A 177 -22.35 -8.41 -1.02
C ARG A 177 -23.86 -8.43 -0.79
N GLU A 178 -24.61 -9.23 -1.54
CA GLU A 178 -26.05 -9.43 -1.32
C GLU A 178 -26.33 -10.05 0.04
N HIS A 179 -25.57 -11.07 0.46
CA HIS A 179 -25.68 -11.62 1.83
C HIS A 179 -25.35 -10.60 2.92
N LEU A 180 -24.32 -9.77 2.73
CA LEU A 180 -23.95 -8.72 3.69
C LEU A 180 -24.98 -7.59 3.71
N LEU A 181 -25.52 -7.19 2.56
CA LEU A 181 -26.59 -6.20 2.44
C LEU A 181 -27.91 -6.74 2.99
N GLN A 182 -28.23 -8.03 2.81
CA GLN A 182 -29.36 -8.69 3.45
C GLN A 182 -29.17 -8.75 4.96
N ARG A 183 -27.98 -9.07 5.48
CA ARG A 183 -27.67 -9.02 6.93
C ARG A 183 -27.76 -7.60 7.48
N ALA A 184 -27.29 -6.59 6.74
CA ALA A 184 -27.44 -5.19 7.12
C ALA A 184 -28.93 -4.75 7.13
N ARG A 185 -29.73 -5.21 6.16
CA ARG A 185 -31.19 -4.96 6.11
C ARG A 185 -31.98 -5.72 7.19
N PHE A 186 -31.48 -6.88 7.61
CA PHE A 186 -32.05 -7.66 8.72
C PHE A 186 -31.72 -7.02 10.07
N SER A 187 -30.50 -6.47 10.21
CA SER A 187 -30.08 -5.68 11.38
C SER A 187 -30.93 -4.40 11.54
N SER A 188 -31.34 -3.75 10.45
CA SER A 188 -32.24 -2.58 10.52
C SER A 188 -33.71 -2.94 10.79
N HIS A 189 -34.08 -4.23 10.77
CA HIS A 189 -35.44 -4.70 11.09
C HIS A 189 -35.61 -5.24 12.52
N LEU A 190 -34.52 -5.37 13.29
CA LEU A 190 -34.61 -5.52 14.75
C LEU A 190 -34.90 -4.16 15.37
N ARG A 191 -36.14 -3.69 15.16
CA ARG A 191 -36.73 -2.61 15.94
C ARG A 191 -36.75 -3.07 17.40
N CYS A 192 -36.02 -2.34 18.23
CA CYS A 192 -36.17 -2.39 19.68
C CYS A 192 -37.64 -2.12 20.03
N CYS A 193 -38.31 -3.12 20.60
CA CYS A 193 -39.68 -3.03 21.09
C CYS A 193 -39.69 -2.29 22.45
N CYS A 194 -39.15 -1.06 22.51
CA CYS A 194 -39.22 -0.20 23.69
C CYS A 194 -39.61 1.20 23.27
N ARG A 195 -40.86 1.55 23.52
CA ARG A 195 -41.60 2.73 23.05
C ARG A 195 -41.23 4.05 23.78
N HIS A 196 -39.98 4.23 24.24
CA HIS A 196 -39.66 5.35 25.15
C HIS A 196 -38.27 6.00 25.09
N CYS A 197 -37.54 5.93 23.98
CA CYS A 197 -36.29 6.70 23.83
C CYS A 197 -36.26 7.47 22.51
N THR A 198 -36.65 8.74 22.55
CA THR A 198 -36.39 9.73 21.51
C THR A 198 -35.10 10.48 21.86
N GLN A 199 -33.94 9.92 21.53
CA GLN A 199 -32.74 10.71 21.23
C GLN A 199 -31.93 10.04 20.11
N PRO A 200 -31.43 10.82 19.13
CA PRO A 200 -30.62 10.30 18.03
C PRO A 200 -29.20 10.03 18.53
N VAL A 201 -28.74 8.79 18.43
CA VAL A 201 -27.34 8.44 18.70
C VAL A 201 -26.54 8.79 17.45
N SER A 202 -25.70 9.82 17.56
CA SER A 202 -24.65 10.14 16.60
C SER A 202 -23.56 9.08 16.68
N ASP A 203 -23.44 8.24 15.65
CA ASP A 203 -22.42 7.20 15.56
C ASP A 203 -21.03 7.78 15.28
N VAL A 204 -20.32 8.11 16.37
CA VAL A 204 -18.86 8.18 16.42
C VAL A 204 -18.37 6.80 16.86
N GLY A 205 -18.15 5.90 15.91
CA GLY A 205 -17.65 4.56 16.15
C GLY A 205 -16.12 4.48 16.19
N TYR A 206 -15.52 4.89 17.31
CA TYR A 206 -14.15 4.49 17.67
C TYR A 206 -14.14 2.98 17.95
N TRP A 207 -13.19 2.25 17.33
CA TRP A 207 -12.89 0.86 17.66
C TRP A 207 -12.31 0.76 19.08
N GLN A 208 -13.18 0.65 20.08
CA GLN A 208 -12.78 0.19 21.41
C GLN A 208 -12.82 -1.34 21.45
N ILE A 209 -11.64 -1.93 21.63
CA ILE A 209 -11.44 -3.35 21.94
C ILE A 209 -12.06 -3.60 23.34
N PRO A 210 -12.92 -4.62 23.52
CA PRO A 210 -13.54 -4.88 24.81
C PRO A 210 -12.50 -5.40 25.82
N THR A 211 -12.19 -4.56 26.81
CA THR A 211 -11.58 -4.95 28.08
C THR A 211 -12.58 -5.77 28.89
N SER A 212 -12.60 -7.08 28.65
CA SER A 212 -13.25 -8.04 29.54
C SER A 212 -12.53 -9.40 29.50
N VAL A 213 -11.23 -9.41 29.80
CA VAL A 213 -10.49 -10.63 30.20
C VAL A 213 -9.46 -10.26 31.28
N ILE A 214 -9.91 -9.67 32.39
CA ILE A 214 -9.14 -9.64 33.64
C ILE A 214 -10.16 -9.80 34.78
N ASN A 215 -9.95 -10.84 35.61
CA ASN A 215 -10.66 -11.25 36.85
C ASN A 215 -11.67 -12.40 36.76
N LYS A 216 -11.11 -13.61 36.89
CA LYS A 216 -11.58 -14.83 37.57
C LYS A 216 -10.48 -15.86 37.25
N THR A 217 -9.55 -16.18 38.13
CA THR A 217 -9.74 -16.93 39.38
C THR A 217 -8.48 -16.83 40.25
N ARG A 218 -8.69 -17.07 41.54
CA ARG A 218 -7.72 -17.44 42.59
C ARG A 218 -6.41 -18.06 42.11
#